data_AF-A0A829PW50-F1
#
_entry.id   AF-A0A829PW50-F1
#
_cell.length_a   1.000
_cell.length_b   1.000
_cell.length_c   1.000
_cell.angle_alpha   90.00
_cell.angle_beta   90.00
_cell.angle_gamma   90.00
#
_symmetry.space_group_name_H-M   'P 1'
#
loop_
_entity.id
_entity.type
_entity.pdbx_description
1 polymer ?
#
loop_
_entity_poly.entity_id
_entity_poly.type
_entity_poly.pdbx_seq_one_letter_code
_entity_poly.pdbx_strand_id
1 'polypeptide(L)'
;MLLVVVVKTDVGVTAIALAALMQIAFHPHERSLLARIPWPSILLLCGLLTYLGLMQKIGTIDSIASVLHRLGTGAVLILVLAYLTALLCNIESSTLGVLGLMMPIVFSTFTEPAQMFWVVCAVCVPAALMVMNPIHVAGTLIIGNSAADEQDNLFRRLLALAGSLALVVPGLLSIVPIALA
;
A
#
# COMPACT_ATOMS: atom_id res chain seq x y z
N MET A 1 -10.91 15.95 -0.19
CA MET A 1 -11.55 14.83 -0.93
C MET A 1 -12.56 15.35 -1.94
N LEU A 2 -13.64 16.02 -1.52
CA LEU A 2 -14.71 16.49 -2.43
C LEU A 2 -14.21 17.43 -3.55
N LEU A 3 -13.33 18.40 -3.21
CA LEU A 3 -12.74 19.32 -4.20
C LEU A 3 -11.88 18.59 -5.25
N VAL A 4 -11.04 17.65 -4.80
CA VAL A 4 -10.15 16.85 -5.66
C VAL A 4 -10.97 15.99 -6.62
N VAL A 5 -12.00 15.31 -6.13
CA VAL A 5 -12.77 14.35 -6.94
C VAL A 5 -13.65 15.05 -7.97
N VAL A 6 -14.25 16.19 -7.61
CA VAL A 6 -15.18 16.91 -8.50
C VAL A 6 -14.44 17.84 -9.46
N VAL A 7 -13.43 18.57 -8.97
CA VAL A 7 -12.70 19.59 -9.75
C VAL A 7 -11.45 19.01 -10.42
N LYS A 8 -11.10 17.74 -10.15
CA LYS A 8 -9.91 17.05 -10.68
C LYS A 8 -8.61 17.80 -10.44
N THR A 9 -8.50 18.48 -9.30
CA THR A 9 -7.29 19.23 -8.92
C THR A 9 -6.22 18.30 -8.36
N ASP A 10 -4.95 18.68 -8.52
CA ASP A 10 -3.84 17.96 -7.90
C ASP A 10 -4.02 17.89 -6.38
N VAL A 11 -3.87 16.69 -5.82
CA VAL A 11 -4.11 16.43 -4.39
C VAL A 11 -3.15 17.22 -3.50
N GLY A 12 -1.88 17.29 -3.89
CA GLY A 12 -0.83 17.96 -3.13
C GLY A 12 -1.03 19.47 -3.11
N VAL A 13 -1.25 20.07 -4.28
CA VAL A 13 -1.56 21.51 -4.40
C VAL A 13 -2.83 21.85 -3.63
N THR A 14 -3.87 21.02 -3.74
CA THR A 14 -5.12 21.22 -3.01
C THR A 14 -4.92 21.14 -1.50
N ALA A 15 -4.12 20.19 -1.00
CA ALA A 15 -3.84 20.05 0.43
C ALA A 15 -3.06 21.25 0.99
N ILE A 16 -2.03 21.72 0.28
CA ILE A 16 -1.24 22.90 0.68
C ILE A 16 -2.10 24.16 0.63
N ALA A 17 -2.90 24.35 -0.43
CA ALA A 17 -3.81 25.48 -0.55
C ALA A 17 -4.84 25.51 0.58
N LEU A 18 -5.41 24.36 0.94
CA LEU A 18 -6.35 24.26 2.05
C LEU A 18 -5.68 24.55 3.39
N ALA A 19 -4.47 24.04 3.62
CA ALA A 19 -3.69 24.33 4.82
C ALA A 19 -3.37 25.83 4.92
N ALA A 20 -2.99 26.48 3.83
CA ALA A 20 -2.76 27.92 3.77
C ALA A 20 -4.04 28.72 4.04
N LEU A 21 -5.18 28.33 3.47
CA LEU A 21 -6.47 28.95 3.73
C LEU A 21 -6.89 28.81 5.20
N MET A 22 -6.70 27.62 5.80
CA MET A 22 -6.98 27.43 7.22
C MET A 22 -6.04 28.24 8.12
N GLN A 23 -4.77 28.41 7.73
CA GLN A 23 -3.82 29.26 8.43
C GLN A 23 -4.28 30.73 8.44
N ILE A 24 -4.76 31.25 7.31
CA ILE A 24 -5.26 32.64 7.19
C ILE A 24 -6.58 32.81 7.94
N ALA A 25 -7.47 31.82 7.91
CA ALA A 25 -8.79 31.94 8.53
C ALA A 25 -8.74 31.84 10.07
N PHE A 26 -7.93 30.91 10.60
CA PHE A 26 -7.95 30.57 12.03
C PHE A 26 -6.68 30.98 12.79
N HIS A 27 -5.61 31.37 12.09
CA HIS A 27 -4.31 31.75 12.66
C HIS A 27 -3.78 30.79 13.76
N PRO A 28 -3.86 29.46 13.59
CA PRO A 28 -3.27 28.54 14.56
C PRO A 28 -1.75 28.71 14.61
N HIS A 29 -1.15 28.35 15.76
CA HIS A 29 0.30 28.40 15.91
C HIS A 29 0.99 27.50 14.88
N GLU A 30 1.84 28.08 14.03
CA GLU A 30 2.49 27.37 12.90
C GLU A 30 3.27 26.13 13.36
N ARG A 31 4.01 26.23 14.46
CA ARG A 31 4.76 25.10 15.04
C ARG A 31 3.86 23.92 15.41
N SER A 32 2.64 24.20 15.88
CA SER A 32 1.68 23.16 16.27
C SER A 32 1.07 22.44 15.07
N LEU A 33 0.91 23.14 13.94
CA LEU A 33 0.48 22.55 12.68
C LEU A 33 1.58 21.67 12.07
N LEU A 34 2.81 22.19 11.99
CA LEU A 34 3.94 21.46 11.44
C LEU A 34 4.27 20.21 12.27
N ALA A 35 4.04 20.25 13.59
CA ALA A 35 4.21 19.09 14.47
C ALA A 35 3.21 17.95 14.19
N ARG A 36 2.07 18.23 13.55
CA ARG A 36 1.07 17.22 13.16
C ARG A 36 1.41 16.51 11.85
N ILE A 37 2.38 17.03 11.09
CA ILE A 37 2.81 16.41 9.84
C ILE A 37 3.63 15.16 10.17
N PRO A 38 3.34 13.99 9.55
CA PRO A 38 4.08 12.75 9.79
C PRO A 38 5.44 12.77 9.07
N TRP A 39 6.36 13.63 9.50
CA TRP A 39 7.71 13.77 8.93
C TRP A 39 8.48 12.45 8.79
N PRO A 40 8.46 11.51 9.76
CA PRO A 40 9.15 10.24 9.61
C PRO A 40 8.64 9.43 8.41
N SER A 41 7.33 9.40 8.19
CA SER A 41 6.73 8.71 7.04
C SER A 41 7.12 9.34 5.71
N ILE A 42 7.16 10.68 5.65
CA ILE A 42 7.55 11.42 4.43
C ILE A 42 9.02 11.16 4.11
N LEU A 43 9.91 11.26 5.09
CA LEU A 43 11.35 11.02 4.91
C LEU A 43 11.63 9.58 4.51
N LEU A 44 10.93 8.61 5.11
CA LEU A 44 11.04 7.20 4.77
C LEU A 44 10.61 6.93 3.33
N LEU A 45 9.44 7.44 2.91
CA LEU A 45 8.97 7.29 1.53
C LEU A 45 9.92 7.97 0.54
N CYS A 46 10.41 9.17 0.84
CA CYS A 46 11.37 9.87 -0.01
C CYS A 46 12.69 9.10 -0.17
N GLY A 47 13.26 8.63 0.94
CA GLY A 47 14.47 7.81 0.94
C GLY A 47 14.28 6.48 0.20
N LEU A 48 13.15 5.82 0.41
CA LEU A 48 12.79 4.59 -0.30
C LEU A 48 12.66 4.81 -1.81
N LEU A 49 11.92 5.84 -2.24
CA LEU A 49 11.76 6.17 -3.66
C LEU A 49 13.09 6.54 -4.32
N THR A 50 13.95 7.27 -3.60
CA THR A 50 15.31 7.59 -4.06
C THR A 50 16.17 6.33 -4.21
N TYR A 51 16.12 5.43 -3.23
CA TYR A 51 16.82 4.15 -3.25
C TYR A 51 16.32 3.25 -4.40
N LEU A 52 15.00 3.17 -4.59
CA LEU A 52 14.39 2.43 -5.70
C LEU A 52 14.79 3.01 -7.05
N GLY A 53 14.79 4.34 -7.20
CA GLY A 53 15.27 5.01 -8.41
C GLY A 53 16.75 4.70 -8.69
N LEU A 54 17.59 4.64 -7.66
CA LEU A 54 18.98 4.21 -7.79
C LEU A 54 19.07 2.74 -8.23
N MET A 55 18.32 1.83 -7.58
CA MET A 55 18.28 0.41 -7.91
C MET A 55 17.80 0.14 -9.33
N GLN A 56 16.82 0.91 -9.81
CA GLN A 56 16.39 0.91 -11.21
C GLN A 56 17.52 1.39 -12.13
N LYS A 57 18.15 2.53 -11.81
CA LYS A 57 19.23 3.12 -12.62
C LYS A 57 20.44 2.18 -12.79
N ILE A 58 20.77 1.40 -11.76
CA ILE A 58 21.88 0.43 -11.80
C ILE A 58 21.44 -0.96 -12.29
N GLY A 59 20.18 -1.13 -12.73
CA GLY A 59 19.68 -2.38 -13.31
C GLY A 59 19.45 -3.51 -12.30
N THR A 60 19.41 -3.22 -10.99
CA THR A 60 19.12 -4.25 -9.97
C THR A 60 17.67 -4.74 -10.09
N ILE A 61 16.71 -3.84 -10.33
CA ILE A 61 15.30 -4.22 -10.52
C ILE A 61 15.14 -5.11 -11.75
N ASP A 62 15.82 -4.80 -12.86
CA ASP A 62 15.81 -5.64 -14.07
C ASP A 62 16.47 -7.00 -13.83
N SER A 63 17.53 -7.03 -13.03
CA SER A 63 18.19 -8.27 -12.62
C SER A 63 17.25 -9.15 -11.79
N ILE A 64 16.55 -8.59 -10.81
CA ILE A 64 15.54 -9.28 -10.01
C ILE A 64 14.42 -9.81 -10.93
N ALA A 65 13.89 -8.98 -11.82
CA ALA A 65 12.87 -9.39 -12.79
C ALA A 65 13.36 -10.55 -13.68
N SER A 66 14.62 -10.51 -14.15
CA SER A 66 15.21 -11.56 -14.97
C SER A 66 15.39 -12.88 -14.22
N VAL A 67 15.70 -12.84 -12.92
CA VAL A 67 15.76 -14.03 -12.07
C VAL A 67 14.36 -14.56 -11.84
N LEU A 68 13.39 -13.70 -11.54
CA LEU A 68 11.99 -14.09 -11.36
C LEU A 68 11.39 -14.71 -12.63
N HIS A 69 11.74 -14.21 -13.81
CA HIS A 69 11.40 -14.82 -15.10
C HIS A 69 11.97 -16.23 -15.29
N ARG A 70 13.11 -16.54 -14.66
CA ARG A 70 13.70 -17.88 -14.68
C ARG A 70 13.07 -18.83 -13.67
N LEU A 71 12.40 -18.30 -12.63
CA LEU A 71 11.76 -19.09 -11.57
C LEU A 71 10.42 -19.73 -11.98
N GLY A 72 9.81 -19.33 -13.10
CA GLY A 72 8.60 -20.01 -13.60
C GLY A 72 7.82 -19.25 -14.67
N THR A 73 6.64 -19.77 -15.02
CA THR A 73 5.65 -19.11 -15.90
C THR A 73 5.16 -17.79 -15.28
N GLY A 74 4.69 -16.84 -16.09
CA GLY A 74 4.14 -15.55 -15.62
C GLY A 74 3.12 -15.68 -14.47
N ALA A 75 2.40 -16.80 -14.41
CA ALA A 75 1.49 -17.13 -13.32
C ALA A 75 2.13 -17.24 -11.92
N VAL A 76 3.30 -17.89 -11.81
CA VAL A 76 4.02 -18.05 -10.54
C VAL A 76 4.47 -16.70 -10.03
N LEU A 77 4.91 -15.84 -10.95
CA LEU A 77 5.36 -14.50 -10.62
C LEU A 77 4.23 -13.63 -10.05
N ILE A 78 3.05 -13.66 -10.67
CA ILE A 78 1.86 -12.92 -10.18
C ILE A 78 1.53 -13.37 -8.75
N LEU A 79 1.54 -14.68 -8.49
CA LEU A 79 1.31 -15.23 -7.16
C LEU A 79 2.36 -14.75 -6.16
N VAL A 80 3.65 -14.85 -6.49
CA VAL A 80 4.74 -14.41 -5.61
C VAL A 80 4.58 -12.93 -5.27
N LEU A 81 4.34 -12.07 -6.25
CA LEU A 81 4.16 -10.64 -6.01
C LEU A 81 2.92 -10.34 -5.15
N ALA A 82 1.79 -10.98 -5.44
CA ALA A 82 0.55 -10.77 -4.68
C ALA A 82 0.67 -11.24 -3.23
N TYR A 83 1.20 -12.44 -2.98
CA TYR A 83 1.37 -12.98 -1.63
C TYR A 83 2.45 -12.24 -0.83
N LEU A 84 3.58 -11.91 -1.47
CA LEU A 84 4.66 -11.18 -0.80
C LEU A 84 4.21 -9.76 -0.43
N THR A 85 3.47 -9.09 -1.32
CA THR A 85 2.87 -7.79 -1.00
C THR A 85 1.88 -7.90 0.15
N ALA A 86 0.96 -8.88 0.11
CA ALA A 86 -0.02 -9.07 1.19
C ALA A 86 0.65 -9.36 2.54
N LEU A 87 1.69 -10.21 2.55
CA LEU A 87 2.46 -10.54 3.74
C LEU A 87 3.19 -9.32 4.31
N LEU A 88 3.89 -8.58 3.46
CA LEU A 88 4.60 -7.35 3.87
C LEU A 88 3.62 -6.30 4.41
N CYS A 89 2.49 -6.11 3.73
CA CYS A 89 1.40 -5.22 4.19
C CYS A 89 0.71 -5.71 5.46
N ASN A 90 0.86 -6.97 5.86
CA ASN A 90 0.33 -7.48 7.11
C ASN A 90 1.27 -7.22 8.28
N ILE A 91 2.58 -7.09 8.02
CA ILE A 91 3.63 -6.86 9.03
C ILE A 91 3.92 -5.36 9.19
N GLU A 92 3.98 -4.64 8.08
CA GLU A 92 4.37 -3.25 8.03
C GLU A 92 3.14 -2.35 8.06
N SER A 93 3.11 -1.37 8.96
CA SER A 93 1.91 -0.55 9.21
C SER A 93 1.51 0.35 8.03
N SER A 94 2.40 0.61 7.08
CA SER A 94 2.26 1.54 5.96
C SER A 94 2.10 0.82 4.62
N THR A 95 0.86 0.48 4.27
CA THR A 95 0.51 -0.10 2.95
C THR A 95 1.11 0.69 1.77
N LEU A 96 1.22 2.02 1.89
CA LEU A 96 1.83 2.87 0.86
C LEU A 96 3.33 2.60 0.68
N GLY A 97 4.07 2.33 1.76
CA GLY A 97 5.49 2.01 1.68
C GLY A 97 5.73 0.68 0.95
N VAL A 98 4.95 -0.35 1.31
CA VAL A 98 5.02 -1.67 0.67
C VAL A 98 4.64 -1.59 -0.81
N LEU A 99 3.54 -0.92 -1.14
CA LEU A 99 3.13 -0.74 -2.54
C LEU A 99 4.15 0.09 -3.33
N GLY A 100 4.76 1.11 -2.72
CA GLY A 100 5.84 1.89 -3.34
C GLY A 100 7.05 1.03 -3.71
N LEU A 101 7.33 -0.04 -2.95
CA LEU A 101 8.40 -0.99 -3.22
C LEU A 101 8.01 -2.05 -4.26
N MET A 102 6.76 -2.53 -4.23
CA MET A 102 6.28 -3.61 -5.11
C MET A 102 5.88 -3.14 -6.51
N MET A 103 5.28 -1.94 -6.64
CA MET A 103 4.78 -1.43 -7.92
C MET A 103 5.84 -1.29 -9.01
N PRO A 104 7.06 -0.78 -8.73
CA PRO A 104 8.13 -0.74 -9.74
C PRO A 104 8.45 -2.11 -10.34
N ILE A 105 8.43 -3.17 -9.52
CA ILE A 105 8.68 -4.55 -9.95
C ILE A 105 7.53 -5.06 -10.81
N VAL A 106 6.28 -4.76 -10.42
CA VAL A 106 5.10 -5.07 -11.24
C VAL A 106 5.19 -4.39 -12.61
N PHE A 107 5.50 -3.10 -12.65
CA PHE A 107 5.57 -2.33 -13.89
C PHE A 107 6.75 -2.68 -14.78
N SER A 108 7.90 -3.09 -14.21
CA SER A 108 9.04 -3.56 -15.01
C SER A 108 8.82 -4.94 -15.59
N THR A 109 7.93 -5.74 -14.98
CA THR A 109 7.81 -7.16 -15.35
C THR A 109 6.65 -7.46 -16.29
N PHE A 110 5.52 -6.78 -16.13
CA PHE A 110 4.36 -6.94 -17.00
C PHE A 110 4.26 -5.75 -17.94
N THR A 111 4.14 -5.97 -19.25
CA THR A 111 4.09 -4.89 -20.24
C THR A 111 2.77 -4.85 -21.01
N GLU A 112 2.01 -5.96 -21.01
CA GLU A 112 0.72 -6.07 -21.68
C GLU A 112 -0.36 -5.26 -20.93
N PRO A 113 -0.98 -4.23 -21.54
CA PRO A 113 -1.91 -3.33 -20.86
C PRO A 113 -3.14 -4.05 -20.27
N ALA A 114 -3.68 -5.03 -20.99
CA ALA A 114 -4.85 -5.80 -20.56
C ALA A 114 -4.53 -6.66 -19.33
N GLN A 115 -3.33 -7.24 -19.27
CA GLN A 115 -2.87 -8.04 -18.15
C GLN A 115 -2.47 -7.16 -16.95
N MET A 116 -1.82 -6.03 -17.21
CA MET A 116 -1.31 -5.11 -16.18
C MET A 116 -2.39 -4.63 -15.23
N PHE A 117 -3.56 -4.26 -15.74
CA PHE A 117 -4.68 -3.84 -14.89
C PHE A 117 -5.02 -4.91 -13.84
N TRP A 118 -5.17 -6.17 -14.28
CA TRP A 118 -5.53 -7.27 -13.40
C TRP A 118 -4.40 -7.68 -12.46
N VAL A 119 -3.14 -7.60 -12.88
CA VAL A 119 -1.98 -7.83 -12.01
C VAL A 119 -1.92 -6.76 -10.91
N VAL A 120 -2.10 -5.48 -11.27
CA VAL A 120 -2.16 -4.39 -10.30
C VAL A 120 -3.31 -4.61 -9.31
N CYS A 121 -4.50 -5.01 -9.77
CA CYS A 121 -5.61 -5.37 -8.87
C CYS A 121 -5.25 -6.54 -7.94
N ALA A 122 -4.63 -7.60 -8.47
CA ALA A 122 -4.23 -8.77 -7.70
C ALA A 122 -3.19 -8.46 -6.62
N VAL A 123 -2.40 -7.40 -6.78
CA VAL A 123 -1.40 -6.95 -5.81
C VAL A 123 -1.95 -5.89 -4.86
N CYS A 124 -2.64 -4.88 -5.38
CA CYS A 124 -3.15 -3.73 -4.61
C CYS A 124 -4.33 -4.07 -3.69
N VAL A 125 -5.27 -4.90 -4.15
CA VAL A 125 -6.49 -5.16 -3.38
C VAL A 125 -6.17 -5.96 -2.10
N PRO A 126 -5.39 -7.05 -2.14
CA PRO A 126 -4.99 -7.73 -0.90
C PRO A 126 -4.22 -6.80 0.04
N ALA A 127 -3.32 -5.96 -0.49
CA ALA A 127 -2.57 -4.98 0.29
C ALA A 127 -3.48 -4.01 1.06
N ALA A 128 -4.52 -3.49 0.40
CA ALA A 128 -5.48 -2.57 1.01
C ALA A 128 -6.34 -3.22 2.10
N LEU A 129 -6.62 -4.53 1.97
CA LEU A 129 -7.40 -5.26 2.98
C LEU A 129 -6.62 -5.47 4.28
N MET A 130 -5.29 -5.53 4.24
CA MET A 130 -4.48 -5.79 5.44
C MET A 130 -4.55 -4.68 6.50
N VAL A 131 -5.11 -3.51 6.15
CA VAL A 131 -5.33 -2.39 7.08
C VAL A 131 -6.22 -2.77 8.28
N MET A 132 -7.05 -3.81 8.15
CA MET A 132 -7.90 -4.32 9.24
C MET A 132 -7.15 -5.14 10.32
N ASN A 133 -5.88 -5.49 10.08
CA ASN A 133 -5.08 -6.22 11.04
C ASN A 133 -4.93 -5.39 12.32
N PRO A 134 -5.18 -5.97 13.52
CA PRO A 134 -5.17 -5.25 14.78
C PRO A 134 -3.83 -4.65 15.18
N ILE A 135 -2.74 -4.96 14.46
CA ILE A 135 -1.43 -4.32 14.68
C ILE A 135 -1.26 -3.01 13.87
N HIS A 136 -2.17 -2.71 12.96
CA HIS A 136 -2.19 -1.44 12.21
C HIS A 136 -2.98 -0.37 12.95
N VAL A 137 -2.74 0.90 12.59
CA VAL A 137 -3.44 2.06 13.17
C VAL A 137 -4.97 1.92 13.07
N ALA A 138 -5.51 1.49 11.94
CA ALA A 138 -6.96 1.35 11.79
C ALA A 138 -7.52 0.19 12.66
N GLY A 139 -6.84 -0.96 12.68
CA GLY A 139 -7.22 -2.10 13.51
C GLY A 139 -7.16 -1.80 15.01
N THR A 140 -6.12 -1.09 15.47
CA THR A 140 -5.99 -0.66 16.87
C THR A 140 -7.09 0.32 17.29
N LEU A 141 -7.48 1.24 16.39
CA LEU A 141 -8.61 2.16 16.64
C LEU A 141 -9.95 1.44 16.78
N ILE A 142 -10.17 0.37 15.99
CA ILE A 142 -11.40 -0.44 16.08
C ILE A 142 -11.47 -1.13 17.45
N ILE A 143 -10.37 -1.73 17.91
CA ILE A 143 -10.32 -2.39 19.22
C ILE A 143 -10.46 -1.35 20.34
N GLY A 144 -9.75 -0.22 20.24
CA GLY A 144 -9.80 0.84 21.26
C GLY A 144 -11.17 1.48 21.44
N ASN A 145 -12.06 1.41 20.44
CA ASN A 145 -13.44 1.88 20.53
C ASN A 145 -14.46 0.80 20.94
N SER A 146 -14.02 -0.46 21.11
CA SER A 146 -14.90 -1.56 21.51
C SER A 146 -15.00 -1.71 23.04
N ALA A 147 -16.07 -2.37 23.50
CA ALA A 147 -16.30 -2.61 24.93
C ALA A 147 -15.14 -3.40 25.56
N ALA A 148 -14.75 -3.04 26.78
CA ALA A 148 -13.52 -3.54 27.41
C ALA A 148 -13.50 -5.07 27.58
N ASP A 149 -14.68 -5.68 27.75
CA ASP A 149 -14.87 -7.13 27.85
C ASP A 149 -14.77 -7.86 26.49
N GLU A 150 -14.91 -7.14 25.36
CA GLU A 150 -14.87 -7.71 24.02
C GLU A 150 -13.53 -7.52 23.29
N GLN A 151 -12.65 -6.62 23.77
CA GLN A 151 -11.40 -6.24 23.10
C GLN A 151 -10.50 -7.43 22.76
N ASP A 152 -10.30 -8.36 23.70
CA ASP A 152 -9.45 -9.54 23.49
C ASP A 152 -10.02 -10.49 22.43
N ASN A 153 -11.35 -10.66 22.42
CA ASN A 153 -12.02 -11.51 21.44
C ASN A 153 -12.00 -10.87 20.05
N LEU A 154 -12.23 -9.55 19.99
CA LEU A 154 -12.15 -8.78 18.75
C LEU A 154 -10.73 -8.75 18.17
N PHE A 155 -9.70 -8.61 19.01
CA PHE A 155 -8.30 -8.73 18.60
C PHE A 155 -8.03 -10.06 17.91
N ARG A 156 -8.41 -11.18 18.54
CA ARG A 156 -8.22 -12.52 17.97
C ARG A 156 -8.99 -12.70 16.67
N ARG A 157 -10.23 -12.20 16.60
CA ARG A 157 -11.05 -12.26 15.38
C ARG A 157 -10.43 -11.45 14.24
N LEU A 158 -10.00 -10.22 14.49
CA LEU A 158 -9.38 -9.38 13.46
C LEU A 158 -8.03 -9.94 13.01
N LEU A 159 -7.24 -10.51 13.92
CA LEU A 159 -5.98 -11.17 13.57
C LEU A 159 -6.21 -12.42 12.70
N ALA A 160 -7.16 -13.27 13.10
CA ALA A 160 -7.54 -14.45 12.32
C ALA A 160 -8.13 -14.06 10.96
N LEU A 161 -8.98 -13.03 10.92
CA LEU A 161 -9.57 -12.51 9.69
C LEU A 161 -8.50 -11.97 8.74
N ALA A 162 -7.58 -11.13 9.23
CA ALA A 162 -6.49 -10.59 8.45
C ALA A 162 -5.58 -11.70 7.90
N GLY A 163 -5.21 -12.68 8.73
CA GLY A 163 -4.43 -13.85 8.28
C GLY A 163 -5.16 -14.69 7.23
N SER A 164 -6.46 -14.93 7.41
CA SER A 164 -7.27 -15.68 6.46
C SER A 164 -7.41 -14.96 5.11
N LEU A 165 -7.63 -13.64 5.12
CA LEU A 165 -7.70 -12.81 3.92
C LEU A 165 -6.34 -12.72 3.22
N ALA A 166 -5.24 -12.64 3.98
CA ALA A 166 -3.89 -12.64 3.44
C ALA A 166 -3.57 -13.94 2.68
N LEU A 167 -4.17 -15.05 3.10
CA LEU A 167 -4.02 -16.33 2.42
C LEU A 167 -4.96 -16.46 1.21
N VAL A 168 -6.23 -16.09 1.35
CA VAL A 168 -7.26 -16.40 0.34
C VAL A 168 -7.31 -15.36 -0.78
N VAL A 169 -7.23 -14.07 -0.46
CA VAL A 169 -7.51 -13.00 -1.44
C VAL A 169 -6.44 -12.90 -2.53
N PRO A 170 -5.13 -12.95 -2.24
CA PRO A 170 -4.10 -12.96 -3.29
C PRO A 170 -4.28 -14.14 -4.26
N GLY A 171 -4.60 -15.32 -3.73
CA GLY A 171 -4.86 -16.51 -4.53
C GLY A 171 -6.07 -16.34 -5.45
N LEU A 172 -7.20 -15.83 -4.93
CA LEU A 172 -8.40 -15.62 -5.74
C LEU A 172 -8.21 -14.56 -6.81
N LEU A 173 -7.62 -13.42 -6.46
CA LEU A 173 -7.47 -12.30 -7.40
C LEU A 173 -6.40 -12.53 -8.45
N SER A 174 -5.44 -13.42 -8.19
CA SER A 174 -4.44 -13.81 -9.19
C SER A 174 -5.00 -14.76 -10.26
N ILE A 175 -6.16 -15.40 -10.07
CA ILE A 175 -6.74 -16.31 -11.07
C ILE A 175 -7.00 -15.60 -12.41
N VAL A 176 -7.58 -14.39 -12.37
CA VAL A 176 -7.93 -13.61 -13.56
C VAL A 176 -6.69 -13.21 -14.38
N PRO A 177 -5.66 -12.55 -13.80
CA PRO A 177 -4.45 -12.21 -14.55
C PRO A 177 -3.64 -13.43 -14.98
N ILE A 178 -3.76 -14.57 -14.28
CA ILE A 178 -3.15 -15.84 -14.71
C ILE A 178 -3.84 -16.40 -15.94
N ALA A 179 -5.18 -16.33 -16.01
CA ALA A 179 -5.94 -16.81 -17.16
C ALA A 179 -5.75 -15.95 -18.42
N LEU A 180 -5.26 -14.71 -18.25
CA LEU A 180 -4.96 -13.76 -19.33
C LEU A 180 -3.49 -13.77 -19.76
N ALA A 181 -2.63 -14.53 -19.05
CA ALA A 181 -1.19 -14.65 -19.29
C ALA A 181 -0.86 -15.80 -20.25
#